data_AF-A0ABD6N6R4-F1
#
_entry.id   AF-A0ABD6N6R4-F1
#
_cell.length_a   1.000
_cell.length_b   1.000
_cell.length_c   1.000
_cell.angle_alpha   90.00
_cell.angle_beta   90.00
_cell.angle_gamma   90.00
#
_symmetry.space_group_name_H-M   'P 1'
#
loop_
_entity.id
_entity.type
_entity.pdbx_description
1 polymer ?
#
loop_
_entity_poly.entity_id
_entity_poly.type
_entity_poly.pdbx_seq_one_letter_code
_entity_poly.pdbx_strand_id
1 'polypeptide(L)'
;MRSEFVMNTTKTLRKSVVATGVWMAIAGTALQAQMANAHGNLADPPSRAALCHANQKNLNTNCGGAQYEPWSVGEAIGRFPGAGPVDGKIASGGARGDFGALDEQSANRWHLTPVTDRNMQFDWHYEAPHPVTSWEYFITKADWNPNAALTRAAFDATPFCVVDGKHQIPAAGTGTNPKHSCTLPTDRTGQHVILGVWKVGDTDKAFHSVADVDIQLDGGPAPEWPRLAEISANRDLEVGDKVTARAFDANGERTSHHVSITVDSAEEGIAANWAYKLARQINETQTLVRAGQMDTDGNIEPVQGSNSIFAKAESGLTNYILDFETAAGDPTTMHLHDVKPEYTIVDGTGGVDFSVMTNKALTVTARLFDSNNKQVSYSRQNVNGTEPFALNVVSGEGMHTLKVVGVDKLDRVLLQDQKTLQLKAAGDASYDFVFPESLSNYKAGTKVLQPKNGKVYECQPFPASGYCVQYSAAAGQFEPGTGSHWNMAWTEK
;
A
#
# COMPACT_ATOMS: atom_id res chain seq x y z
N MET A 1 -64.32 5.72 69.95
CA MET A 1 -64.23 4.36 69.36
C MET A 1 -63.90 4.56 67.89
N ARG A 2 -62.88 4.00 67.26
CA ARG A 2 -61.86 2.96 67.43
C ARG A 2 -60.90 3.25 66.25
N SER A 3 -59.68 2.81 66.13
CA SER A 3 -58.62 2.21 66.94
C SER A 3 -57.52 2.01 65.91
N GLU A 4 -56.28 2.25 66.33
CA GLU A 4 -55.03 2.01 65.61
C GLU A 4 -54.96 0.60 64.99
N PHE A 5 -54.14 0.42 63.94
CA PHE A 5 -52.90 -0.39 64.07
C PHE A 5 -52.06 -0.36 62.78
N VAL A 6 -50.75 -0.18 62.95
CA VAL A 6 -49.71 -0.41 61.94
C VAL A 6 -48.92 -1.66 62.37
N MET A 7 -48.64 -2.56 61.42
CA MET A 7 -47.58 -3.61 61.34
C MET A 7 -48.12 -4.76 60.46
N ASN A 8 -47.37 -5.59 59.74
CA ASN A 8 -45.99 -6.03 59.89
C ASN A 8 -45.50 -6.65 58.56
N THR A 9 -44.18 -6.72 58.43
CA THR A 9 -43.39 -7.52 57.48
C THR A 9 -43.67 -9.02 57.51
N THR A 10 -43.53 -9.74 56.38
CA THR A 10 -42.85 -11.05 56.32
C THR A 10 -42.53 -11.55 54.89
N LYS A 11 -41.36 -12.18 54.81
CA LYS A 11 -40.72 -12.91 53.71
C LYS A 11 -41.56 -14.09 53.19
N THR A 12 -41.40 -14.48 51.93
CA THR A 12 -40.65 -15.71 51.50
C THR A 12 -40.77 -16.01 50.00
N LEU A 13 -39.65 -16.43 49.42
CA LEU A 13 -39.50 -16.98 48.06
C LEU A 13 -40.38 -18.21 47.81
N ARG A 14 -40.90 -18.34 46.58
CA ARG A 14 -41.04 -19.63 45.87
C ARG A 14 -41.03 -19.45 44.34
N LYS A 15 -39.90 -19.85 43.76
CA LYS A 15 -39.66 -20.55 42.48
C LYS A 15 -40.69 -20.46 41.32
N SER A 16 -40.16 -19.96 40.19
CA SER A 16 -40.13 -20.59 38.85
C SER A 16 -41.06 -20.09 37.73
N VAL A 17 -40.39 -19.42 36.78
CA VAL A 17 -40.47 -19.49 35.29
C VAL A 17 -41.79 -19.11 34.61
N VAL A 18 -41.74 -18.06 33.76
CA VAL A 18 -42.00 -18.07 32.30
C VAL A 18 -42.26 -16.63 31.80
N ALA A 19 -41.57 -16.29 30.70
CA ALA A 19 -41.87 -15.24 29.71
C ALA A 19 -41.72 -13.75 30.09
N THR A 20 -40.63 -13.14 29.62
CA THR A 20 -40.68 -11.95 28.77
C THR A 20 -39.34 -11.84 28.03
N GLY A 21 -39.29 -12.35 26.81
CA GLY A 21 -38.09 -12.37 25.98
C GLY A 21 -38.46 -12.29 24.51
N VAL A 22 -39.27 -11.32 24.12
CA VAL A 22 -39.47 -10.86 22.73
C VAL A 22 -39.89 -9.40 22.82
N TRP A 23 -39.37 -8.53 21.94
CA TRP A 23 -39.63 -7.09 21.75
C TRP A 23 -38.42 -6.14 21.87
N MET A 24 -37.19 -6.63 21.66
CA MET A 24 -36.06 -5.72 21.37
C MET A 24 -35.02 -6.37 20.43
N ALA A 25 -35.47 -6.88 19.27
CA ALA A 25 -34.58 -7.47 18.27
C ALA A 25 -35.00 -7.20 16.80
N ILE A 26 -35.68 -6.08 16.51
CA ILE A 26 -36.05 -5.70 15.13
C ILE A 26 -35.67 -4.23 14.82
N ALA A 27 -34.57 -3.73 15.38
CA ALA A 27 -34.05 -2.39 15.04
C ALA A 27 -32.52 -2.37 14.84
N GLY A 28 -31.93 -3.51 14.49
CA GLY A 28 -30.47 -3.66 14.31
C GLY A 28 -30.03 -4.25 12.97
N THR A 29 -30.95 -4.57 12.05
CA THR A 29 -30.61 -5.10 10.70
C THR A 29 -30.54 -4.00 9.64
N ALA A 30 -30.14 -2.79 10.02
CA ALA A 30 -29.87 -1.72 9.06
C ALA A 30 -28.38 -1.76 8.67
N LEU A 31 -28.15 -2.03 7.38
CA LEU A 31 -26.90 -1.80 6.63
C LEU A 31 -25.74 -2.74 6.95
N GLN A 32 -25.92 -4.05 6.74
CA GLN A 32 -24.81 -4.80 6.14
C GLN A 32 -24.75 -4.38 4.67
N ALA A 33 -23.71 -3.65 4.28
CA ALA A 33 -23.42 -3.48 2.87
C ALA A 33 -23.26 -4.89 2.28
N GLN A 34 -24.22 -5.32 1.45
CA GLN A 34 -24.00 -6.49 0.62
C GLN A 34 -22.85 -6.12 -0.30
N MET A 35 -21.65 -6.56 0.03
CA MET A 35 -20.56 -6.58 -0.94
C MET A 35 -21.02 -7.54 -2.02
N ALA A 36 -21.18 -7.04 -3.24
CA ALA A 36 -21.31 -7.96 -4.36
C ALA A 36 -19.91 -8.56 -4.51
N ASN A 37 -19.75 -9.87 -4.36
CA ASN A 37 -18.48 -10.54 -4.68
C ASN A 37 -18.25 -10.62 -6.21
N ALA A 38 -18.84 -9.70 -6.97
CA ALA A 38 -18.63 -9.54 -8.39
C ALA A 38 -17.29 -8.87 -8.62
N HIS A 39 -16.59 -9.28 -9.66
CA HIS A 39 -15.27 -8.74 -9.98
C HIS A 39 -15.08 -8.78 -11.50
N GLY A 40 -14.81 -7.63 -12.10
CA GLY A 40 -14.56 -7.50 -13.52
C GLY A 40 -14.22 -6.07 -13.96
N ASN A 41 -13.63 -5.96 -15.14
CA ASN A 41 -13.19 -4.69 -15.74
C ASN A 41 -13.24 -4.74 -17.26
N LEU A 42 -13.20 -3.58 -17.94
CA LEU A 42 -13.01 -3.54 -19.39
C LEU A 42 -11.66 -4.15 -19.77
N ALA A 43 -11.69 -5.04 -20.74
CA ALA A 43 -10.54 -5.74 -21.29
C ALA A 43 -10.16 -5.22 -22.69
N ASP A 44 -11.13 -4.80 -23.50
CA ASP A 44 -10.93 -4.22 -24.82
C ASP A 44 -11.89 -3.03 -25.04
N PRO A 45 -11.40 -1.78 -25.18
CA PRO A 45 -10.03 -1.39 -24.85
C PRO A 45 -9.74 -1.66 -23.36
N PRO A 46 -8.48 -1.95 -22.99
CA PRO A 46 -8.13 -2.24 -21.61
C PRO A 46 -8.39 -1.03 -20.71
N SER A 47 -9.05 -1.26 -19.57
CA SER A 47 -9.32 -0.19 -18.61
C SER A 47 -8.04 0.42 -18.03
N ARG A 48 -8.14 1.66 -17.54
CA ARG A 48 -7.11 2.37 -16.78
C ARG A 48 -6.53 1.50 -15.67
N ALA A 49 -7.40 0.83 -14.91
CA ALA A 49 -7.01 -0.09 -13.86
C ALA A 49 -6.30 -1.34 -14.41
N ALA A 50 -6.82 -1.96 -15.48
CA ALA A 50 -6.20 -3.13 -16.09
C ALA A 50 -4.78 -2.84 -16.58
N LEU A 51 -4.55 -1.67 -17.17
CA LEU A 51 -3.22 -1.22 -17.61
C LEU A 51 -2.22 -0.99 -16.47
N CYS A 52 -2.69 -0.94 -15.21
CA CYS A 52 -1.81 -0.91 -14.04
C CYS A 52 -1.24 -2.28 -13.67
N HIS A 53 -1.85 -3.37 -14.15
CA HIS A 53 -1.47 -4.71 -13.75
C HIS A 53 -0.22 -5.20 -14.51
N ALA A 54 0.59 -6.05 -13.86
CA ALA A 54 1.84 -6.54 -14.44
C ALA A 54 1.66 -7.31 -15.76
N ASN A 55 0.53 -8.00 -15.95
CA ASN A 55 0.20 -8.67 -17.20
C ASN A 55 0.00 -7.70 -18.37
N GLN A 56 -0.33 -6.43 -18.09
CA GLN A 56 -0.41 -5.35 -19.06
C GLN A 56 0.88 -4.49 -19.05
N LYS A 57 2.00 -5.08 -18.59
CA LYS A 57 3.33 -4.46 -18.55
C LYS A 57 3.41 -3.17 -17.70
N ASN A 58 2.47 -2.96 -16.78
CA ASN A 58 2.38 -1.73 -15.98
C ASN A 58 2.45 -0.47 -16.86
N LEU A 59 1.71 -0.46 -17.97
CA LEU A 59 1.62 0.70 -18.87
C LEU A 59 1.14 1.95 -18.12
N ASN A 60 0.25 1.76 -17.13
CA ASN A 60 -0.01 2.75 -16.09
C ASN A 60 0.79 2.40 -14.82
N THR A 61 1.34 3.40 -14.15
CA THR A 61 2.05 3.23 -12.87
C THR A 61 1.48 4.12 -11.77
N ASN A 62 2.01 3.95 -10.55
CA ASN A 62 1.56 4.64 -9.34
C ASN A 62 0.04 4.47 -9.12
N CYS A 63 -0.48 3.26 -9.34
CA CYS A 63 -1.92 2.99 -9.31
C CYS A 63 -2.46 2.54 -7.94
N GLY A 64 -1.60 2.44 -6.91
CA GLY A 64 -2.00 1.93 -5.60
C GLY A 64 -2.45 0.46 -5.68
N GLY A 65 -3.53 0.11 -4.97
CA GLY A 65 -4.05 -1.26 -4.92
C GLY A 65 -4.50 -1.81 -6.28
N ALA A 66 -4.88 -0.94 -7.22
CA ALA A 66 -5.43 -1.34 -8.52
C ALA A 66 -4.45 -2.14 -9.38
N GLN A 67 -3.13 -2.00 -9.14
CA GLN A 67 -2.10 -2.78 -9.84
C GLN A 67 -2.12 -4.28 -9.50
N TYR A 68 -2.74 -4.65 -8.38
CA TYR A 68 -2.82 -6.04 -7.91
C TYR A 68 -4.17 -6.71 -8.21
N GLU A 69 -5.24 -5.92 -8.25
CA GLU A 69 -6.62 -6.42 -8.41
C GLU A 69 -7.48 -5.45 -9.24
N PRO A 70 -7.17 -5.23 -10.52
CA PRO A 70 -7.89 -4.28 -11.38
C PRO A 70 -9.39 -4.63 -11.54
N TRP A 71 -9.75 -5.91 -11.42
CA TRP A 71 -11.13 -6.42 -11.47
C TRP A 71 -11.98 -6.04 -10.25
N SER A 72 -11.37 -5.54 -9.16
CA SER A 72 -12.07 -5.06 -7.96
C SER A 72 -12.40 -3.57 -8.02
N VAL A 73 -11.90 -2.85 -9.03
CA VAL A 73 -12.06 -1.40 -9.15
C VAL A 73 -13.47 -1.05 -9.63
N GLY A 74 -14.04 0.03 -9.09
CA GLY A 74 -15.26 0.62 -9.64
C GLY A 74 -16.57 0.07 -9.06
N GLU A 75 -16.54 -0.82 -8.06
CA GLU A 75 -17.75 -1.27 -7.37
C GLU A 75 -18.45 -0.09 -6.68
N ALA A 76 -19.67 0.22 -7.10
CA ALA A 76 -20.50 1.26 -6.51
C ALA A 76 -21.98 1.01 -6.83
N ILE A 77 -22.88 1.86 -6.33
CA ILE A 77 -24.32 1.77 -6.64
C ILE A 77 -24.54 1.89 -8.16
N GLY A 78 -25.23 0.94 -8.78
CA GLY A 78 -25.40 0.79 -10.23
C GLY A 78 -26.40 1.73 -10.90
N ARG A 79 -26.51 2.98 -10.43
CA ARG A 79 -27.48 3.98 -10.90
C ARG A 79 -26.82 5.21 -11.52
N PHE A 80 -25.59 5.08 -12.02
CA PHE A 80 -24.93 6.17 -12.75
C PHE A 80 -25.78 6.62 -13.97
N PRO A 81 -25.90 7.93 -14.25
CA PRO A 81 -25.31 9.07 -13.52
C PRO A 81 -26.15 9.56 -12.33
N GLY A 82 -27.38 9.10 -12.11
CA GLY A 82 -28.27 9.57 -11.04
C GLY A 82 -27.80 9.24 -9.61
N ALA A 83 -27.00 8.19 -9.45
CA ALA A 83 -26.25 7.85 -8.23
C ALA A 83 -24.93 7.15 -8.62
N GLY A 84 -24.37 6.31 -7.75
CA GLY A 84 -23.08 5.65 -7.98
C GLY A 84 -21.91 6.45 -7.41
N PRO A 85 -20.69 6.30 -7.97
CA PRO A 85 -19.52 7.03 -7.48
C PRO A 85 -19.75 8.53 -7.54
N VAL A 86 -19.33 9.27 -6.51
CA VAL A 86 -19.42 10.73 -6.50
C VAL A 86 -18.46 11.33 -7.53
N ASP A 87 -18.69 12.59 -7.91
CA ASP A 87 -17.79 13.32 -8.80
C ASP A 87 -16.37 13.37 -8.22
N GLY A 88 -15.37 13.19 -9.10
CA GLY A 88 -13.97 13.03 -8.70
C GLY A 88 -13.63 11.64 -8.15
N LYS A 89 -14.59 10.70 -8.10
CA LYS A 89 -14.41 9.30 -7.66
C LYS A 89 -14.89 8.26 -8.68
N ILE A 90 -15.15 8.69 -9.90
CA ILE A 90 -15.70 7.84 -10.97
C ILE A 90 -14.71 6.72 -11.35
N ALA A 91 -13.41 7.03 -11.46
CA ALA A 91 -12.40 6.07 -11.90
C ALA A 91 -12.04 5.02 -10.84
N SER A 92 -11.99 5.42 -9.56
CA SER A 92 -11.75 4.47 -8.44
C SER A 92 -13.00 3.71 -8.00
N GLY A 93 -14.19 4.23 -8.30
CA GLY A 93 -15.47 3.79 -7.71
C GLY A 93 -15.77 4.41 -6.33
N GLY A 94 -14.78 5.03 -5.68
CA GLY A 94 -14.93 5.78 -4.43
C GLY A 94 -15.14 4.94 -3.15
N ALA A 95 -15.34 3.63 -3.25
CA ALA A 95 -15.55 2.74 -2.10
C ALA A 95 -14.25 2.39 -1.36
N ARG A 96 -13.15 2.24 -2.10
CA ARG A 96 -11.86 1.77 -1.59
C ARG A 96 -10.77 2.85 -1.73
N GLY A 97 -10.19 3.25 -0.60
CA GLY A 97 -9.20 4.33 -0.56
C GLY A 97 -7.88 3.98 -1.25
N ASP A 98 -7.53 2.69 -1.29
CA ASP A 98 -6.33 2.18 -1.95
C ASP A 98 -6.39 2.23 -3.48
N PHE A 99 -7.57 2.48 -4.08
CA PHE A 99 -7.74 2.75 -5.51
C PHE A 99 -7.78 4.25 -5.85
N GLY A 100 -7.63 5.13 -4.86
CA GLY A 100 -7.79 6.58 -5.05
C GLY A 100 -6.80 7.22 -6.03
N ALA A 101 -5.67 6.56 -6.31
CA ALA A 101 -4.70 7.02 -7.31
C ALA A 101 -5.29 7.05 -8.73
N LEU A 102 -6.33 6.24 -9.03
CA LEU A 102 -7.00 6.24 -10.33
C LEU A 102 -7.82 7.51 -10.60
N ASP A 103 -8.15 8.27 -9.56
CA ASP A 103 -8.92 9.51 -9.67
C ASP A 103 -8.09 10.71 -10.13
N GLU A 104 -6.76 10.59 -10.15
CA GLU A 104 -5.88 11.59 -10.73
C GLU A 104 -6.22 11.77 -12.22
N GLN A 105 -6.29 13.02 -12.67
CA GLN A 105 -6.65 13.33 -14.05
C GLN A 105 -5.81 14.49 -14.57
N SER A 106 -4.94 14.20 -15.52
CA SER A 106 -4.25 15.17 -16.37
C SER A 106 -4.09 14.60 -17.77
N ALA A 107 -3.87 15.47 -18.76
CA ALA A 107 -3.71 15.07 -20.16
C ALA A 107 -2.59 14.03 -20.35
N ASN A 108 -1.58 14.03 -19.48
CA ASN A 108 -0.37 13.22 -19.58
C ASN A 108 -0.22 12.14 -18.49
N ARG A 109 -1.26 11.86 -17.70
CA ARG A 109 -1.19 10.91 -16.56
C ARG A 109 -1.34 9.44 -16.95
N TRP A 110 -2.20 9.15 -17.92
CA TRP A 110 -2.64 7.79 -18.25
C TRP A 110 -2.23 7.42 -19.67
N HIS A 111 -1.86 6.15 -19.86
CA HIS A 111 -1.63 5.58 -21.17
C HIS A 111 -2.90 5.63 -22.02
N LEU A 112 -2.80 6.17 -23.24
CA LEU A 112 -3.93 6.26 -24.17
C LEU A 112 -3.90 5.10 -25.16
N THR A 113 -4.96 4.30 -25.17
CA THR A 113 -5.14 3.24 -26.17
C THR A 113 -5.57 3.85 -27.50
N PRO A 114 -4.82 3.65 -28.61
CA PRO A 114 -5.22 4.15 -29.92
C PRO A 114 -6.54 3.52 -30.39
N VAL A 115 -7.45 4.34 -30.90
CA VAL A 115 -8.72 3.92 -31.49
C VAL A 115 -8.76 4.41 -32.94
N THR A 116 -8.66 3.47 -33.88
CA THR A 116 -8.59 3.75 -35.33
C THR A 116 -9.88 3.40 -36.08
N ASP A 117 -10.86 2.80 -35.42
CA ASP A 117 -12.20 2.54 -35.94
C ASP A 117 -13.25 3.05 -34.95
N ARG A 118 -14.29 3.75 -35.46
CA ARG A 118 -15.44 4.18 -34.64
C ARG A 118 -16.27 2.99 -34.18
N ASN A 119 -16.26 1.88 -34.92
CA ASN A 119 -16.99 0.67 -34.58
C ASN A 119 -16.16 -0.19 -33.62
N MET A 120 -16.36 0.06 -32.33
CA MET A 120 -15.65 -0.63 -31.26
C MET A 120 -16.28 -1.98 -30.95
N GLN A 121 -15.42 -2.93 -30.58
CA GLN A 121 -15.81 -4.24 -30.07
C GLN A 121 -15.40 -4.33 -28.60
N PHE A 122 -16.28 -3.89 -27.70
CA PHE A 122 -15.96 -3.89 -26.28
C PHE A 122 -15.95 -5.30 -25.71
N ASP A 123 -14.93 -5.61 -24.92
CA ASP A 123 -14.81 -6.88 -24.18
C ASP A 123 -14.59 -6.61 -22.69
N TRP A 124 -15.08 -7.52 -21.85
CA TRP A 124 -14.96 -7.47 -20.40
C TRP A 124 -14.19 -8.68 -19.89
N HIS A 125 -13.36 -8.46 -18.89
CA HIS A 125 -12.78 -9.52 -18.07
C HIS A 125 -13.67 -9.74 -16.83
N TYR A 126 -14.03 -11.00 -16.56
CA TYR A 126 -14.77 -11.39 -15.36
C TYR A 126 -13.94 -12.33 -14.49
N GLU A 127 -13.45 -11.84 -13.35
CA GLU A 127 -12.75 -12.64 -12.35
C GLU A 127 -13.76 -13.42 -11.49
N ALA A 128 -14.87 -12.75 -11.13
CA ALA A 128 -16.00 -13.37 -10.44
C ALA A 128 -17.31 -12.98 -11.15
N PRO A 129 -17.77 -13.78 -12.13
CA PRO A 129 -18.93 -13.45 -12.95
C PRO A 129 -20.23 -13.48 -12.12
N HIS A 130 -21.11 -12.54 -12.39
CA HIS A 130 -22.43 -12.39 -11.75
C HIS A 130 -23.51 -12.13 -12.82
N PRO A 131 -24.81 -12.33 -12.51
CA PRO A 131 -25.90 -11.98 -13.42
C PRO A 131 -25.77 -10.54 -13.90
N VAL A 132 -26.12 -10.26 -15.15
CA VAL A 132 -26.02 -8.89 -15.71
C VAL A 132 -27.38 -8.32 -16.04
N THR A 133 -27.68 -7.15 -15.49
CA THR A 133 -28.81 -6.33 -15.94
C THR A 133 -28.49 -5.73 -17.31
N SER A 134 -27.43 -4.92 -17.38
CA SER A 134 -26.98 -4.28 -18.61
C SER A 134 -25.51 -3.89 -18.54
N TRP A 135 -24.93 -3.64 -19.72
CA TRP A 135 -23.72 -2.85 -19.87
C TRP A 135 -24.07 -1.52 -20.51
N GLU A 136 -23.52 -0.43 -19.96
CA GLU A 136 -23.74 0.93 -20.46
C GLU A 136 -22.38 1.60 -20.70
N TYR A 137 -22.25 2.27 -21.85
CA TYR A 137 -21.02 2.93 -22.25
C TYR A 137 -21.25 4.42 -22.40
N PHE A 138 -20.47 5.20 -21.65
CA PHE A 138 -20.45 6.67 -21.71
C PHE A 138 -19.10 7.13 -22.24
N ILE A 139 -19.06 8.33 -22.80
CA ILE A 139 -17.82 8.97 -23.25
C ILE A 139 -17.82 10.43 -22.81
N THR A 140 -16.62 10.96 -22.55
CA THR A 140 -16.42 12.39 -22.31
C THR A 140 -16.95 13.25 -23.46
N LYS A 141 -17.42 14.46 -23.16
CA LYS A 141 -17.85 15.45 -24.16
C LYS A 141 -16.71 15.88 -25.08
N ALA A 142 -17.03 16.45 -26.25
CA ALA A 142 -16.02 16.98 -27.18
C ALA A 142 -15.11 18.04 -26.53
N ASP A 143 -15.69 18.90 -25.69
CA ASP A 143 -15.04 20.03 -25.03
C ASP A 143 -14.60 19.73 -23.59
N TRP A 144 -14.49 18.44 -23.23
CA TRP A 144 -14.07 18.06 -21.88
C TRP A 144 -12.65 18.55 -21.57
N ASN A 145 -12.40 18.87 -20.30
CA ASN A 145 -11.07 19.27 -19.85
C ASN A 145 -10.29 18.05 -19.32
N PRO A 146 -9.24 17.57 -20.02
CA PRO A 146 -8.46 16.41 -19.60
C PRO A 146 -7.62 16.63 -18.33
N ASN A 147 -7.52 17.87 -17.85
CA ASN A 147 -6.83 18.26 -16.62
C ASN A 147 -7.78 18.49 -15.43
N ALA A 148 -9.09 18.32 -15.63
CA ALA A 148 -10.07 18.38 -14.56
C ALA A 148 -10.44 16.95 -14.10
N ALA A 149 -10.70 16.79 -12.81
CA ALA A 149 -11.19 15.52 -12.26
C ALA A 149 -12.43 15.02 -13.02
N LEU A 150 -12.54 13.71 -13.21
CA LEU A 150 -13.70 13.11 -13.87
C LEU A 150 -14.96 13.33 -13.04
N THR A 151 -15.92 14.04 -13.62
CA THR A 151 -17.23 14.35 -13.03
C THR A 151 -18.34 13.98 -14.02
N ARG A 152 -19.58 13.89 -13.55
CA ARG A 152 -20.74 13.74 -14.45
C ARG A 152 -20.78 14.81 -15.54
N ALA A 153 -20.34 16.03 -15.23
CA ALA A 153 -20.31 17.13 -16.20
C ALA A 153 -19.30 16.91 -17.34
N ALA A 154 -18.28 16.08 -17.14
CA ALA A 154 -17.29 15.73 -18.15
C ALA A 154 -17.82 14.72 -19.19
N PHE A 155 -18.83 13.92 -18.84
CA PHE A 155 -19.43 12.91 -19.70
C PHE A 155 -20.72 13.41 -20.37
N ASP A 156 -21.04 12.83 -21.53
CA ASP A 156 -22.41 12.87 -22.03
C ASP A 156 -23.34 12.17 -21.02
N ALA A 157 -24.47 12.79 -20.71
CA ALA A 157 -25.38 12.28 -19.67
C ALA A 157 -26.12 11.00 -20.08
N THR A 158 -26.10 10.65 -21.36
CA THR A 158 -26.74 9.46 -21.93
C THR A 158 -25.64 8.53 -22.46
N PRO A 159 -25.71 7.22 -22.19
CA PRO A 159 -24.76 6.29 -22.77
C PRO A 159 -24.93 6.24 -24.29
N PHE A 160 -23.82 6.22 -25.03
CA PHE A 160 -23.84 6.09 -26.49
C PHE A 160 -24.13 4.64 -26.93
N CYS A 161 -23.98 3.68 -26.02
CA CYS A 161 -24.28 2.27 -26.27
C CYS A 161 -24.83 1.61 -25.00
N VAL A 162 -25.88 0.81 -25.14
CA VAL A 162 -26.48 0.00 -24.07
C VAL A 162 -26.67 -1.42 -24.58
N VAL A 163 -26.19 -2.40 -23.82
CA VAL A 163 -26.33 -3.82 -24.12
C VAL A 163 -27.11 -4.50 -23.00
N ASP A 164 -28.20 -5.17 -23.36
CA ASP A 164 -29.02 -5.94 -22.41
C ASP A 164 -28.32 -7.24 -22.03
N GLY A 165 -28.10 -7.42 -20.72
CA GLY A 165 -27.49 -8.63 -20.15
C GLY A 165 -28.44 -9.80 -20.02
N LYS A 166 -29.75 -9.59 -20.20
CA LYS A 166 -30.80 -10.62 -20.11
C LYS A 166 -30.75 -11.40 -18.80
N HIS A 167 -30.19 -10.79 -17.76
CA HIS A 167 -29.95 -11.41 -16.45
C HIS A 167 -29.12 -12.71 -16.52
N GLN A 168 -28.30 -12.86 -17.56
CA GLN A 168 -27.42 -14.02 -17.72
C GLN A 168 -26.11 -13.82 -16.96
N ILE A 169 -25.51 -14.93 -16.53
CA ILE A 169 -24.18 -14.95 -15.92
C ILE A 169 -23.16 -15.14 -17.06
N PRO A 170 -22.22 -14.20 -17.26
CA PRO A 170 -21.16 -14.36 -18.25
C PRO A 170 -20.22 -15.50 -17.89
N ALA A 171 -19.51 -16.05 -18.89
CA ALA A 171 -18.38 -16.93 -18.63
C ALA A 171 -17.22 -16.12 -17.98
N ALA A 172 -16.45 -16.78 -17.11
CA ALA A 172 -15.27 -16.17 -16.49
C ALA A 172 -14.15 -15.91 -17.52
N GLY A 173 -13.24 -15.00 -17.21
CA GLY A 173 -12.09 -14.63 -18.04
C GLY A 173 -12.37 -13.55 -19.08
N THR A 174 -11.47 -13.44 -20.06
CA THR A 174 -11.50 -12.45 -21.17
C THR A 174 -11.71 -13.17 -22.50
N GLY A 175 -12.48 -12.58 -23.42
CA GLY A 175 -12.73 -13.16 -24.74
C GLY A 175 -13.57 -14.43 -24.74
N THR A 176 -14.16 -14.79 -23.59
CA THR A 176 -15.00 -15.98 -23.41
C THR A 176 -16.47 -15.71 -23.70
N ASN A 177 -16.86 -14.44 -23.83
CA ASN A 177 -18.22 -14.00 -24.12
C ASN A 177 -18.25 -13.20 -25.44
N PRO A 178 -19.42 -13.08 -26.11
CA PRO A 178 -19.55 -12.22 -27.28
C PRO A 178 -19.21 -10.76 -26.96
N LYS A 179 -18.42 -10.13 -27.83
CA LYS A 179 -18.07 -8.71 -27.70
C LYS A 179 -19.29 -7.81 -27.95
N HIS A 180 -19.28 -6.63 -27.34
CA HIS A 180 -20.32 -5.63 -27.52
C HIS A 180 -19.94 -4.68 -28.66
N SER A 181 -20.74 -4.73 -29.73
CA SER A 181 -20.53 -3.89 -30.90
C SER A 181 -21.19 -2.52 -30.69
N CYS A 182 -20.38 -1.47 -30.60
CA CYS A 182 -20.84 -0.11 -30.31
C CYS A 182 -20.13 0.90 -31.22
N THR A 183 -20.83 1.96 -31.64
CA THR A 183 -20.26 3.01 -32.49
C THR A 183 -20.01 4.27 -31.68
N LEU A 184 -18.78 4.80 -31.70
CA LEU A 184 -18.42 6.06 -31.04
C LEU A 184 -19.12 7.27 -31.68
N PRO A 185 -19.50 8.30 -30.90
CA PRO A 185 -20.01 9.56 -31.45
C PRO A 185 -19.04 10.17 -32.47
N THR A 186 -19.58 10.76 -33.54
CA THR A 186 -18.80 11.21 -34.71
C THR A 186 -17.99 12.47 -34.48
N ASP A 187 -18.32 13.23 -33.44
CA ASP A 187 -17.72 14.49 -33.02
C ASP A 187 -16.69 14.30 -31.89
N ARG A 188 -16.11 13.10 -31.77
CA ARG A 188 -15.02 12.77 -30.85
C ARG A 188 -13.74 12.46 -31.63
N THR A 189 -12.63 13.07 -31.20
CA THR A 189 -11.29 12.99 -31.79
C THR A 189 -10.25 13.28 -30.71
N GLY A 190 -9.09 12.63 -30.76
CA GLY A 190 -8.03 12.82 -29.76
C GLY A 190 -8.34 12.15 -28.42
N GLN A 191 -7.77 12.69 -27.34
CA GLN A 191 -7.88 12.12 -26.00
C GLN A 191 -9.32 12.16 -25.46
N HIS A 192 -9.84 11.00 -25.07
CA HIS A 192 -11.12 10.86 -24.40
C HIS A 192 -11.09 9.76 -23.34
N VAL A 193 -12.06 9.80 -22.41
CA VAL A 193 -12.29 8.72 -21.46
C VAL A 193 -13.62 8.05 -21.78
N ILE A 194 -13.58 6.73 -21.96
CA ILE A 194 -14.78 5.89 -22.07
C ILE A 194 -15.05 5.29 -20.69
N LEU A 195 -16.29 5.39 -20.22
CA LEU A 195 -16.73 4.75 -18.98
C LEU A 195 -17.66 3.59 -19.35
N GLY A 196 -17.21 2.36 -19.08
CA GLY A 196 -18.05 1.17 -19.10
C GLY A 196 -18.65 0.92 -17.73
N VAL A 197 -19.96 0.70 -17.67
CA VAL A 197 -20.70 0.38 -16.45
C VAL A 197 -21.36 -0.99 -16.62
N TRP A 198 -20.87 -1.98 -15.88
CA TRP A 198 -21.51 -3.30 -15.77
C TRP A 198 -22.50 -3.28 -14.59
N LYS A 199 -23.81 -3.27 -14.86
CA LYS A 199 -24.85 -3.33 -13.83
C LYS A 199 -25.13 -4.78 -13.44
N VAL A 200 -24.86 -5.10 -12.17
CA VAL A 200 -25.06 -6.44 -11.61
C VAL A 200 -26.57 -6.71 -11.48
N GLY A 201 -26.99 -7.94 -11.78
CA GLY A 201 -28.38 -8.35 -11.85
C GLY A 201 -29.02 -8.64 -10.50
N ASP A 202 -28.26 -9.21 -9.58
CA ASP A 202 -28.74 -9.71 -8.29
C ASP A 202 -28.37 -8.81 -7.09
N THR A 203 -27.82 -7.62 -7.35
CA THR A 203 -27.49 -6.60 -6.34
C THR A 203 -27.84 -5.19 -6.83
N ASP A 204 -27.74 -4.18 -5.97
CA ASP A 204 -27.86 -2.77 -6.38
C ASP A 204 -26.54 -2.17 -6.90
N LYS A 205 -25.52 -3.00 -7.15
CA LYS A 205 -24.16 -2.59 -7.48
C LYS A 205 -23.87 -2.62 -8.99
N ALA A 206 -22.82 -1.93 -9.38
CA ALA A 206 -22.21 -1.97 -10.70
C ALA A 206 -20.70 -1.77 -10.62
N PHE A 207 -19.99 -2.21 -11.66
CA PHE A 207 -18.57 -1.96 -11.86
C PHE A 207 -18.38 -0.83 -12.87
N HIS A 208 -17.74 0.25 -12.42
CA HIS A 208 -17.42 1.44 -13.20
C HIS A 208 -15.97 1.36 -13.67
N SER A 209 -15.76 1.03 -14.94
CA SER A 209 -14.45 0.79 -15.51
C SER A 209 -14.17 1.86 -16.57
N VAL A 210 -13.18 2.73 -16.32
CA VAL A 210 -12.77 3.76 -17.28
C VAL A 210 -11.65 3.24 -18.18
N ALA A 211 -11.68 3.59 -19.46
CA ALA A 211 -10.62 3.34 -20.42
C ALA A 211 -10.19 4.67 -21.07
N ASP A 212 -8.90 4.91 -21.05
CA ASP A 212 -8.28 6.09 -21.65
C ASP A 212 -7.92 5.79 -23.11
N VAL A 213 -8.45 6.59 -24.04
CA VAL A 213 -8.31 6.35 -25.47
C VAL A 213 -7.81 7.60 -26.19
N ASP A 214 -7.12 7.38 -27.30
CA ASP A 214 -6.78 8.40 -28.29
C ASP A 214 -7.48 8.06 -29.61
N ILE A 215 -8.51 8.83 -29.96
CA ILE A 215 -9.35 8.57 -31.13
C ILE A 215 -8.67 9.15 -32.38
N GLN A 216 -8.04 8.25 -33.14
CA GLN A 216 -7.20 8.49 -34.31
C GLN A 216 -7.89 7.91 -35.57
N LEU A 217 -8.99 8.52 -35.99
CA LEU A 217 -9.80 7.95 -37.07
C LEU A 217 -9.26 8.41 -38.43
N ASP A 218 -8.82 7.44 -39.22
CA ASP A 218 -8.29 7.66 -40.55
C ASP A 218 -9.40 7.99 -41.58
N GLY A 219 -9.01 8.83 -42.53
CA GLY A 219 -9.83 9.47 -43.56
C GLY A 219 -9.14 10.71 -44.15
N GLY A 220 -8.11 11.22 -43.47
CA GLY A 220 -7.12 12.17 -44.00
C GLY A 220 -5.85 11.47 -44.54
N PRO A 221 -4.92 12.22 -45.15
CA PRO A 221 -3.60 11.68 -45.52
C PRO A 221 -2.87 11.11 -44.29
N ALA A 222 -1.96 10.16 -44.51
CA ALA A 222 -1.15 9.56 -43.45
C ALA A 222 -0.52 10.66 -42.57
N PRO A 223 -0.54 10.52 -41.23
CA PRO A 223 0.01 11.53 -40.34
C PRO A 223 1.47 11.77 -40.69
N GLU A 224 1.88 13.02 -40.85
CA GLU A 224 3.28 13.39 -41.13
C GLU A 224 4.24 12.85 -40.05
N TRP A 225 3.73 12.74 -38.83
CA TRP A 225 4.45 12.29 -37.64
C TRP A 225 3.72 11.09 -37.02
N PRO A 226 3.90 9.87 -37.54
CA PRO A 226 3.37 8.68 -36.89
C PRO A 226 4.07 8.45 -35.54
N ARG A 227 3.30 8.04 -34.53
CA ARG A 227 3.82 7.70 -33.20
C ARG A 227 4.57 6.36 -33.26
N LEU A 228 5.78 6.33 -32.73
CA LEU A 228 6.63 5.13 -32.66
C LEU A 228 6.70 4.54 -31.24
N ALA A 229 6.78 5.38 -30.22
CA ALA A 229 7.01 4.92 -28.85
C ALA A 229 6.51 5.92 -27.79
N GLU A 230 6.73 5.58 -26.52
CA GLU A 230 6.43 6.43 -25.37
C GLU A 230 7.65 6.54 -24.45
N ILE A 231 7.87 7.76 -23.95
CA ILE A 231 8.74 8.07 -22.82
C ILE A 231 7.85 8.13 -21.60
N SER A 232 7.66 7.00 -20.93
CA SER A 232 6.78 6.91 -19.77
C SER A 232 7.47 7.44 -18.51
N ALA A 233 6.95 8.52 -17.93
CA ALA A 233 7.43 9.13 -16.69
C ALA A 233 6.99 8.33 -15.45
N ASN A 234 7.41 7.06 -15.37
CA ASN A 234 6.84 6.09 -14.45
C ASN A 234 7.70 5.73 -13.23
N ARG A 235 8.93 6.25 -13.16
CA ARG A 235 9.88 6.03 -12.07
C ARG A 235 10.74 7.26 -11.85
N ASP A 236 11.06 7.52 -10.59
CA ASP A 236 12.12 8.46 -10.24
C ASP A 236 13.49 7.80 -10.45
N LEU A 237 14.51 8.63 -10.68
CA LEU A 237 15.91 8.27 -10.86
C LEU A 237 16.78 8.98 -9.82
N GLU A 238 18.02 8.54 -9.65
CA GLU A 238 19.03 9.22 -8.83
C GLU A 238 20.06 9.95 -9.69
N VAL A 239 20.76 10.90 -9.07
CA VAL A 239 21.88 11.60 -9.68
C VAL A 239 22.92 10.61 -10.19
N GLY A 240 23.34 10.81 -11.43
CA GLY A 240 24.27 9.96 -12.16
C GLY A 240 23.61 8.89 -13.03
N ASP A 241 22.34 8.52 -12.77
CA ASP A 241 21.62 7.57 -13.62
C ASP A 241 21.55 8.10 -15.06
N LYS A 242 21.59 7.18 -16.02
CA LYS A 242 21.53 7.50 -17.45
C LYS A 242 20.32 6.83 -18.09
N VAL A 243 19.61 7.59 -18.92
CA VAL A 243 18.49 7.10 -19.72
C VAL A 243 18.86 7.20 -21.18
N THR A 244 18.66 6.12 -21.94
CA THR A 244 18.93 6.08 -23.39
C THR A 244 17.66 5.65 -24.14
N ALA A 245 17.19 6.51 -25.05
CA ALA A 245 16.23 6.14 -26.07
C ALA A 245 16.97 5.40 -27.20
N ARG A 246 16.81 4.06 -27.25
CA ARG A 246 17.41 3.18 -28.25
C ARG A 246 16.49 3.07 -29.46
N ALA A 247 17.01 3.37 -30.65
CA ALA A 247 16.24 3.42 -31.88
C ALA A 247 16.33 2.09 -32.63
N PHE A 248 15.24 1.69 -33.30
CA PHE A 248 15.18 0.46 -34.10
C PHE A 248 14.59 0.74 -35.48
N ASP A 249 15.07 0.00 -36.48
CA ASP A 249 14.47 -0.09 -37.82
C ASP A 249 14.11 -1.55 -38.15
N ALA A 250 13.75 -1.82 -39.40
CA ALA A 250 13.42 -3.16 -39.87
C ALA A 250 14.59 -4.17 -39.78
N ASN A 251 15.84 -3.71 -39.67
CA ASN A 251 17.05 -4.52 -39.58
C ASN A 251 17.58 -4.65 -38.16
N GLY A 252 16.98 -3.97 -37.18
CA GLY A 252 17.34 -4.03 -35.77
C GLY A 252 17.77 -2.68 -35.21
N GLU A 253 18.70 -2.71 -34.25
CA GLU A 253 19.09 -1.52 -33.48
C GLU A 253 19.93 -0.54 -34.32
N ARG A 254 19.56 0.75 -34.27
CA ARG A 254 20.24 1.84 -34.95
C ARG A 254 20.92 2.76 -33.94
N THR A 255 22.15 2.41 -33.58
CA THR A 255 22.95 3.16 -32.59
C THR A 255 23.17 4.64 -32.94
N SER A 256 23.19 4.99 -34.23
CA SER A 256 23.34 6.37 -34.69
C SER A 256 22.15 7.29 -34.36
N HIS A 257 21.00 6.72 -33.99
CA HIS A 257 19.79 7.46 -33.62
C HIS A 257 19.48 7.34 -32.12
N HIS A 258 20.44 6.83 -31.34
CA HIS A 258 20.33 6.82 -29.89
C HIS A 258 20.40 8.23 -29.34
N VAL A 259 19.59 8.48 -28.33
CA VAL A 259 19.61 9.74 -27.57
C VAL A 259 19.69 9.41 -26.10
N SER A 260 20.69 9.97 -25.42
CA SER A 260 20.91 9.73 -23.99
C SER A 260 20.90 11.02 -23.19
N ILE A 261 20.46 10.92 -21.94
CA ILE A 261 20.62 11.95 -20.92
C ILE A 261 21.22 11.33 -19.66
N THR A 262 21.91 12.15 -18.87
CA THR A 262 22.32 11.82 -17.49
C THR A 262 21.50 12.68 -16.53
N VAL A 263 21.15 12.12 -15.38
CA VAL A 263 20.48 12.85 -14.30
C VAL A 263 21.53 13.59 -13.50
N ASP A 264 21.55 14.92 -13.59
CA ASP A 264 22.62 15.74 -13.01
C ASP A 264 22.23 16.31 -11.62
N SER A 265 20.94 16.23 -11.25
CA SER A 265 20.43 16.69 -9.96
C SER A 265 19.24 15.87 -9.47
N ALA A 266 18.94 15.96 -8.17
CA ALA A 266 17.79 15.29 -7.57
C ALA A 266 16.45 15.77 -8.18
N GLU A 267 16.37 17.04 -8.59
CA GLU A 267 15.19 17.59 -9.26
C GLU A 267 15.01 16.98 -10.66
N GLU A 268 16.09 16.83 -11.42
CA GLU A 268 16.03 16.14 -12.71
C GLU A 268 15.65 14.66 -12.56
N GLY A 269 16.00 14.03 -11.44
CA GLY A 269 15.65 12.65 -11.14
C GLY A 269 14.16 12.40 -10.96
N ILE A 270 13.35 13.44 -10.74
CA ILE A 270 11.89 13.30 -10.68
C ILE A 270 11.37 12.78 -12.03
N ALA A 271 10.45 11.81 -11.99
CA ALA A 271 9.97 11.08 -13.17
C ALA A 271 9.61 11.98 -14.37
N ALA A 272 8.84 13.04 -14.09
CA ALA A 272 8.38 13.99 -15.09
C ALA A 272 9.53 14.84 -15.69
N ASN A 273 10.57 15.10 -14.91
CA ASN A 273 11.66 16.00 -15.28
C ASN A 273 12.69 15.30 -16.17
N TRP A 274 13.13 14.08 -15.85
CA TRP A 274 14.04 13.36 -16.74
C TRP A 274 13.35 13.00 -18.06
N ALA A 275 12.05 12.68 -18.04
CA ALA A 275 11.30 12.39 -19.26
C ALA A 275 11.23 13.62 -20.19
N TYR A 276 10.97 14.80 -19.62
CA TYR A 276 11.05 16.08 -20.33
C TYR A 276 12.44 16.37 -20.88
N LYS A 277 13.50 16.17 -20.07
CA LYS A 277 14.90 16.37 -20.48
C LYS A 277 15.25 15.46 -21.67
N LEU A 278 14.83 14.20 -21.65
CA LEU A 278 15.05 13.25 -22.76
C LEU A 278 14.28 13.66 -24.01
N ALA A 279 13.01 14.05 -23.88
CA ALA A 279 12.19 14.50 -25.01
C ALA A 279 12.80 15.74 -25.69
N ARG A 280 13.27 16.71 -24.89
CA ARG A 280 14.03 17.87 -25.40
C ARG A 280 15.30 17.46 -26.13
N GLN A 281 16.10 16.58 -25.54
CA GLN A 281 17.34 16.09 -26.16
C GLN A 281 17.07 15.40 -27.50
N ILE A 282 15.97 14.65 -27.64
CA ILE A 282 15.54 14.07 -28.91
C ILE A 282 15.26 15.17 -29.93
N ASN A 283 14.47 16.19 -29.57
CA ASN A 283 14.12 17.29 -30.47
C ASN A 283 15.32 18.15 -30.90
N GLU A 284 16.29 18.30 -30.02
CA GLU A 284 17.52 19.06 -30.27
C GLU A 284 18.54 18.29 -31.14
N THR A 285 18.54 16.96 -31.09
CA THR A 285 19.56 16.13 -31.76
C THR A 285 19.07 15.38 -33.00
N GLN A 286 17.76 15.14 -33.13
CA GLN A 286 17.18 14.38 -34.24
C GLN A 286 16.40 15.29 -35.19
N THR A 287 16.59 15.11 -36.49
CA THR A 287 15.91 15.93 -37.52
C THR A 287 14.60 15.32 -38.00
N LEU A 288 14.51 13.99 -38.02
CA LEU A 288 13.33 13.23 -38.47
C LEU A 288 12.54 12.60 -37.32
N VAL A 289 12.89 12.94 -36.07
CA VAL A 289 12.23 12.42 -34.86
C VAL A 289 11.85 13.60 -33.97
N ARG A 290 10.66 13.54 -33.38
CA ARG A 290 10.17 14.49 -32.38
C ARG A 290 9.60 13.75 -31.18
N ALA A 291 9.79 14.29 -30.00
CA ALA A 291 9.23 13.78 -28.76
C ALA A 291 8.45 14.89 -28.05
N GLY A 292 7.26 14.56 -27.57
CA GLY A 292 6.35 15.54 -26.98
C GLY A 292 4.91 15.09 -26.88
N GLN A 293 4.04 16.04 -26.58
CA GLN A 293 2.61 15.96 -26.83
C GLN A 293 2.30 16.69 -28.15
N MET A 294 1.43 16.09 -28.97
CA MET A 294 0.99 16.70 -30.22
C MET A 294 -0.22 17.59 -29.95
N ASP A 295 -0.14 18.87 -30.32
CA ASP A 295 -1.28 19.79 -30.25
C ASP A 295 -2.23 19.62 -31.45
N THR A 296 -3.32 20.39 -31.46
CA THR A 296 -4.32 20.36 -32.55
C THR A 296 -3.78 20.83 -33.90
N ASP A 297 -2.69 21.59 -33.90
CA ASP A 297 -2.04 22.13 -35.10
C ASP A 297 -0.94 21.18 -35.61
N GLY A 298 -0.71 20.05 -34.92
CA GLY A 298 0.29 19.06 -35.26
C GLY A 298 1.70 19.39 -34.74
N ASN A 299 1.86 20.42 -33.92
CA ASN A 299 3.13 20.72 -33.27
C ASN A 299 3.40 19.71 -32.16
N ILE A 300 4.64 19.26 -32.04
CA ILE A 300 5.06 18.30 -31.02
C ILE A 300 6.01 18.99 -30.04
N GLU A 301 5.53 19.21 -28.82
CA GLU A 301 6.30 19.91 -27.79
C GLU A 301 6.57 19.02 -26.57
N PRO A 302 7.82 18.99 -26.05
CA PRO A 302 8.14 18.30 -24.82
C PRO A 302 7.34 18.86 -23.63
N VAL A 303 6.85 17.98 -22.76
CA VAL A 303 6.18 18.35 -21.51
C VAL A 303 6.80 17.66 -20.30
N GLN A 304 6.65 18.25 -19.11
CA GLN A 304 6.96 17.57 -17.85
C GLN A 304 5.92 16.47 -17.60
N GLY A 305 6.35 15.21 -17.71
CA GLY A 305 5.50 14.02 -17.64
C GLY A 305 5.79 13.05 -18.78
N SER A 306 4.84 12.18 -19.09
CA SER A 306 4.99 11.25 -20.21
C SER A 306 4.96 11.97 -21.56
N ASN A 307 5.83 11.56 -22.48
CA ASN A 307 5.94 12.12 -23.83
C ASN A 307 5.84 11.00 -24.87
N SER A 308 5.28 11.27 -26.04
CA SER A 308 5.29 10.32 -27.16
C SER A 308 6.48 10.60 -28.07
N ILE A 309 7.08 9.57 -28.65
CA ILE A 309 8.10 9.70 -29.70
C ILE A 309 7.43 9.46 -31.04
N PHE A 310 7.61 10.40 -31.97
CA PHE A 310 7.11 10.37 -33.33
C PHE A 310 8.29 10.44 -34.29
N ALA A 311 8.19 9.76 -35.44
CA ALA A 311 9.23 9.85 -36.46
C ALA A 311 8.62 9.87 -37.84
N LYS A 312 9.17 10.70 -38.73
CA LYS A 312 8.73 10.70 -40.12
C LYS A 312 9.07 9.38 -40.80
N ALA A 313 8.26 8.96 -41.77
CA ALA A 313 8.46 7.71 -42.49
C ALA A 313 9.85 7.61 -43.15
N GLU A 314 10.42 8.73 -43.60
CA GLU A 314 11.75 8.80 -44.22
C GLU A 314 12.90 8.45 -43.25
N SER A 315 12.65 8.46 -41.94
CA SER A 315 13.64 8.00 -40.94
C SER A 315 13.93 6.50 -41.07
N GLY A 316 12.98 5.73 -41.59
CA GLY A 316 13.00 4.27 -41.61
C GLY A 316 12.91 3.62 -40.23
N LEU A 317 12.70 4.40 -39.16
CA LEU A 317 12.58 3.91 -37.80
C LEU A 317 11.22 3.27 -37.57
N THR A 318 11.21 2.19 -36.82
CA THR A 318 10.01 1.41 -36.49
C THR A 318 9.66 1.47 -35.02
N ASN A 319 10.63 1.74 -34.14
CA ASN A 319 10.40 1.80 -32.70
C ASN A 319 11.52 2.55 -31.94
N TYR A 320 11.21 2.94 -30.70
CA TYR A 320 12.18 3.29 -29.68
C TYR A 320 11.94 2.48 -28.41
N ILE A 321 13.01 2.08 -27.72
CA ILE A 321 12.96 1.42 -26.42
C ILE A 321 13.82 2.22 -25.44
N LEU A 322 13.31 2.47 -24.23
CA LEU A 322 14.10 3.10 -23.18
C LEU A 322 14.98 2.09 -22.46
N ASP A 323 16.24 2.45 -22.29
CA ASP A 323 17.22 1.74 -21.49
C ASP A 323 17.67 2.62 -20.31
N PHE A 324 17.84 2.01 -19.15
CA PHE A 324 18.14 2.69 -17.89
C PHE A 324 19.40 2.10 -17.29
N GLU A 325 20.45 2.91 -17.18
CA GLU A 325 21.72 2.55 -16.60
C GLU A 325 21.84 3.24 -15.24
N THR A 326 21.87 2.46 -14.17
CA THR A 326 22.03 3.01 -12.81
C THR A 326 23.47 3.42 -12.56
N ALA A 327 23.67 4.62 -12.00
CA ALA A 327 25.00 5.05 -11.57
C ALA A 327 25.53 4.18 -10.42
N ALA A 328 26.85 4.01 -10.38
CA ALA A 328 27.52 3.52 -9.19
C ALA A 328 27.45 4.62 -8.11
N GLY A 329 26.43 4.52 -7.24
CA GLY A 329 26.30 5.41 -6.08
C GLY A 329 27.38 5.14 -5.02
N ASP A 330 27.48 6.04 -4.05
CA ASP A 330 28.35 5.83 -2.88
C ASP A 330 27.93 4.55 -2.13
N PRO A 331 28.87 3.80 -1.53
CA PRO A 331 28.56 2.60 -0.77
C PRO A 331 27.54 2.92 0.33
N THR A 332 26.34 2.35 0.24
CA THR A 332 25.34 2.48 1.29
C THR A 332 25.66 1.51 2.42
N THR A 333 25.60 1.98 3.67
CA THR A 333 25.92 1.20 4.87
C THR A 333 24.76 1.20 5.86
N MET A 334 24.67 0.11 6.61
CA MET A 334 23.74 -0.07 7.72
C MET A 334 24.44 -0.87 8.81
N HIS A 335 24.46 -0.34 10.03
CA HIS A 335 25.14 -0.96 11.17
C HIS A 335 24.22 -1.00 12.38
N LEU A 336 24.22 -2.15 13.09
CA LEU A 336 23.55 -2.29 14.38
C LEU A 336 24.53 -1.97 15.50
N HIS A 337 24.08 -1.13 16.43
CA HIS A 337 24.77 -0.78 17.66
C HIS A 337 23.93 -1.16 18.87
N ASP A 338 24.58 -1.28 20.03
CA ASP A 338 23.93 -1.48 21.33
C ASP A 338 23.06 -2.74 21.48
N VAL A 339 23.21 -3.73 20.59
CA VAL A 339 22.58 -5.04 20.75
C VAL A 339 23.30 -5.79 21.88
N LYS A 340 22.61 -5.95 23.02
CA LYS A 340 23.13 -6.69 24.18
C LYS A 340 23.17 -8.19 23.87
N PRO A 341 24.12 -8.95 24.44
CA PRO A 341 24.14 -10.40 24.27
C PRO A 341 22.97 -11.08 24.99
N GLU A 342 22.38 -10.44 26.00
CA GLU A 342 21.33 -11.00 26.85
C GLU A 342 20.27 -9.95 27.17
N TYR A 343 19.00 -10.37 27.20
CA TYR A 343 17.86 -9.56 27.63
C TYR A 343 16.97 -10.39 28.56
N THR A 344 16.36 -9.71 29.53
CA THR A 344 15.47 -10.35 30.51
C THR A 344 14.02 -10.31 30.03
N ILE A 345 13.31 -11.42 30.20
CA ILE A 345 11.87 -11.54 29.99
C ILE A 345 11.18 -11.93 31.31
N VAL A 346 9.98 -11.40 31.53
CA VAL A 346 9.09 -11.70 32.67
C VAL A 346 7.80 -12.27 32.10
N ASP A 347 7.42 -13.46 32.54
CA ASP A 347 6.23 -14.19 32.05
C ASP A 347 6.15 -14.27 30.51
N GLY A 348 7.30 -14.51 29.88
CA GLY A 348 7.42 -14.60 28.42
C GLY A 348 7.37 -13.26 27.68
N THR A 349 7.43 -12.14 28.39
CA THR A 349 7.38 -10.79 27.81
C THR A 349 8.61 -9.96 28.15
N GLY A 350 9.08 -9.10 27.24
CA GLY A 350 10.21 -8.22 27.52
C GLY A 350 10.50 -7.23 26.39
N GLY A 351 11.62 -6.51 26.53
CA GLY A 351 12.06 -5.51 25.56
C GLY A 351 13.46 -5.81 25.02
N VAL A 352 13.64 -5.65 23.72
CA VAL A 352 14.97 -5.64 23.08
C VAL A 352 15.21 -4.27 22.47
N ASP A 353 16.14 -3.52 23.06
CA ASP A 353 16.59 -2.20 22.62
C ASP A 353 17.94 -2.28 21.88
N PHE A 354 18.09 -1.49 20.81
CA PHE A 354 19.33 -1.33 20.04
C PHE A 354 19.25 -0.07 19.16
N SER A 355 20.33 0.31 18.50
CA SER A 355 20.37 1.46 17.57
C SER A 355 20.73 1.00 16.15
N VAL A 356 20.16 1.65 15.13
CA VAL A 356 20.55 1.43 13.73
C VAL A 356 21.12 2.72 13.17
N MET A 357 22.30 2.64 12.55
CA MET A 357 22.94 3.74 11.85
C MET A 357 23.01 3.48 10.35
N THR A 358 22.61 4.45 9.55
CA THR A 358 22.65 4.42 8.09
C THR A 358 23.27 5.71 7.53
N ASN A 359 23.95 5.62 6.38
CA ASN A 359 24.46 6.79 5.65
C ASN A 359 23.53 7.24 4.50
N LYS A 360 22.43 6.52 4.27
CA LYS A 360 21.35 6.84 3.33
C LYS A 360 20.02 6.67 4.07
N ALA A 361 18.99 7.41 3.66
CA ALA A 361 17.65 7.22 4.18
C ALA A 361 17.10 5.84 3.77
N LEU A 362 16.80 4.97 4.74
CA LEU A 362 16.29 3.62 4.53
C LEU A 362 14.99 3.41 5.31
N THR A 363 14.04 2.65 4.74
CA THR A 363 12.98 1.99 5.51
C THR A 363 13.58 0.73 6.13
N VAL A 364 13.78 0.75 7.45
CA VAL A 364 14.41 -0.33 8.20
C VAL A 364 13.35 -1.16 8.91
N THR A 365 13.43 -2.47 8.74
CA THR A 365 12.57 -3.47 9.39
C THR A 365 13.41 -4.37 10.29
N ALA A 366 13.06 -4.44 11.56
CA ALA A 366 13.67 -5.32 12.55
C ALA A 366 12.72 -6.44 12.95
N ARG A 367 13.23 -7.67 13.01
CA ARG A 367 12.50 -8.88 13.40
C ARG A 367 13.33 -9.69 14.37
N LEU A 368 12.70 -10.19 15.42
CA LEU A 368 13.32 -11.15 16.33
C LEU A 368 12.73 -12.53 16.08
N PHE A 369 13.59 -13.53 15.88
CA PHE A 369 13.20 -14.92 15.66
C PHE A 369 13.70 -15.82 16.79
N ASP A 370 12.90 -16.77 17.23
CA ASP A 370 13.33 -17.84 18.14
C ASP A 370 14.15 -18.93 17.41
N SER A 371 14.59 -19.95 18.14
CA SER A 371 15.37 -21.07 17.59
C SER A 371 14.63 -21.93 16.55
N ASN A 372 13.30 -21.83 16.49
CA ASN A 372 12.45 -22.52 15.51
C ASN A 372 12.13 -21.63 14.30
N ASN A 373 12.76 -20.46 14.20
CA ASN A 373 12.49 -19.41 13.20
C ASN A 373 11.07 -18.81 13.29
N LYS A 374 10.41 -18.90 14.45
CA LYS A 374 9.15 -18.18 14.68
C LYS A 374 9.46 -16.73 14.98
N GLN A 375 8.82 -15.80 14.28
CA GLN A 375 8.92 -14.38 14.59
C GLN A 375 8.20 -14.09 15.91
N VAL A 376 8.92 -13.51 16.88
CA VAL A 376 8.43 -13.20 18.23
C VAL A 376 8.38 -11.70 18.52
N SER A 377 8.93 -10.88 17.61
CA SER A 377 8.78 -9.42 17.62
C SER A 377 9.04 -8.81 16.25
N TYR A 378 8.51 -7.61 16.03
CA TYR A 378 8.60 -6.84 14.78
C TYR A 378 8.57 -5.33 15.07
N SER A 379 9.39 -4.57 14.36
CA SER A 379 9.27 -3.11 14.26
C SER A 379 9.75 -2.63 12.88
N ARG A 380 9.22 -1.51 12.41
CA ARG A 380 9.60 -0.86 11.16
C ARG A 380 9.55 0.64 11.31
N GLN A 381 10.58 1.33 10.82
CA GLN A 381 10.63 2.79 10.76
C GLN A 381 11.60 3.28 9.69
N ASN A 382 11.56 4.57 9.38
CA ASN A 382 12.55 5.22 8.54
C ASN A 382 13.78 5.58 9.37
N VAL A 383 14.97 5.38 8.82
CA VAL A 383 16.25 5.70 9.45
C VAL A 383 17.08 6.54 8.48
N ASN A 384 17.53 7.70 8.95
CA ASN A 384 18.44 8.57 8.21
C ASN A 384 19.48 9.13 9.17
N GLY A 385 20.66 8.52 9.23
CA GLY A 385 21.60 8.71 10.32
C GLY A 385 21.40 7.63 11.39
N THR A 386 21.31 8.00 12.66
CA THR A 386 21.20 7.04 13.77
C THR A 386 19.84 7.15 14.46
N GLU A 387 19.12 6.04 14.54
CA GLU A 387 17.80 5.97 15.20
C GLU A 387 17.71 4.80 16.19
N PRO A 388 17.06 5.00 17.36
CA PRO A 388 16.84 3.93 18.32
C PRO A 388 15.71 3.00 17.88
N PHE A 389 15.84 1.72 18.20
CA PHE A 389 14.84 0.68 18.03
C PHE A 389 14.47 0.07 19.38
N ALA A 390 13.18 -0.22 19.54
CA ALA A 390 12.66 -1.02 20.63
C ALA A 390 11.71 -2.08 20.09
N LEU A 391 11.94 -3.33 20.47
CA LEU A 391 11.13 -4.48 20.13
C LEU A 391 10.41 -4.98 21.38
N ASN A 392 9.08 -4.99 21.34
CA ASN A 392 8.26 -5.66 22.35
C ASN A 392 8.23 -7.15 22.04
N VAL A 393 8.78 -7.97 22.93
CA VAL A 393 8.99 -9.40 22.69
C VAL A 393 7.96 -10.22 23.45
N VAL A 394 7.39 -11.22 22.79
CA VAL A 394 6.59 -12.29 23.42
C VAL A 394 7.18 -13.64 23.00
N SER A 395 8.03 -14.21 23.84
CA SER A 395 8.81 -15.42 23.53
C SER A 395 9.17 -16.22 24.77
N GLY A 396 9.55 -17.49 24.57
CA GLY A 396 10.23 -18.28 25.58
C GLY A 396 11.71 -17.89 25.72
N GLU A 397 12.37 -18.51 26.69
CA GLU A 397 13.81 -18.37 26.88
C GLU A 397 14.62 -19.01 25.76
N GLY A 398 15.88 -18.60 25.65
CA GLY A 398 16.86 -19.22 24.78
C GLY A 398 17.44 -18.26 23.73
N MET A 399 18.13 -18.86 22.77
CA MET A 399 18.79 -18.11 21.71
C MET A 399 17.79 -17.58 20.70
N HIS A 400 17.97 -16.31 20.33
CA HIS A 400 17.18 -15.60 19.34
C HIS A 400 18.09 -14.94 18.30
N THR A 401 17.55 -14.75 17.10
CA THR A 401 18.22 -14.02 16.02
C THR A 401 17.47 -12.72 15.75
N LEU A 402 18.15 -11.60 15.98
CA LEU A 402 17.71 -10.28 15.53
C LEU A 402 18.13 -10.12 14.07
N LYS A 403 17.16 -10.00 13.18
CA LYS A 403 17.36 -9.72 11.76
C LYS A 403 16.90 -8.30 11.46
N VAL A 404 17.78 -7.50 10.88
CA VAL A 404 17.47 -6.14 10.44
C VAL A 404 17.70 -6.03 8.94
N VAL A 405 16.72 -5.45 8.24
CA VAL A 405 16.74 -5.25 6.79
C VAL A 405 16.39 -3.79 6.50
N GLY A 406 17.27 -3.08 5.79
CA GLY A 406 17.04 -1.72 5.33
C GLY A 406 16.86 -1.70 3.81
N VAL A 407 15.82 -1.02 3.34
CA VAL A 407 15.54 -0.84 1.91
C VAL A 407 15.40 0.65 1.61
N ASP A 408 16.03 1.13 0.55
CA ASP A 408 15.90 2.54 0.15
C ASP A 408 14.57 2.82 -0.55
N LYS A 409 14.22 4.10 -0.71
CA LYS A 409 12.91 4.53 -1.24
C LYS A 409 12.60 3.99 -2.65
N LEU A 410 13.63 3.73 -3.45
CA LEU A 410 13.51 3.28 -4.84
C LEU A 410 13.68 1.76 -4.98
N ASP A 411 13.76 1.01 -3.86
CA ASP A 411 13.97 -0.43 -3.81
C ASP A 411 15.23 -0.92 -4.59
N ARG A 412 16.24 -0.04 -4.71
CA ARG A 412 17.51 -0.33 -5.40
C ARG A 412 18.59 -0.85 -4.47
N VAL A 413 18.53 -0.47 -3.21
CA VAL A 413 19.48 -0.87 -2.17
C VAL A 413 18.76 -1.72 -1.14
N LEU A 414 19.27 -2.93 -0.91
CA LEU A 414 18.85 -3.80 0.19
C LEU A 414 20.07 -4.15 1.04
N LEU A 415 20.06 -3.68 2.27
CA LEU A 415 21.06 -4.02 3.28
C LEU A 415 20.44 -4.93 4.33
N GLN A 416 21.23 -5.85 4.83
CA GLN A 416 20.81 -6.75 5.90
C GLN A 416 21.96 -7.03 6.83
N ASP A 417 21.67 -7.07 8.12
CA ASP A 417 22.59 -7.51 9.16
C ASP A 417 21.81 -8.30 10.21
N GLN A 418 22.52 -9.13 10.98
CA GLN A 418 21.94 -9.99 11.97
C GLN A 418 22.83 -10.12 13.19
N LYS A 419 22.20 -10.24 14.36
CA LYS A 419 22.86 -10.50 15.64
C LYS A 419 22.14 -11.62 16.37
N THR A 420 22.89 -12.41 17.12
CA THR A 420 22.33 -13.37 18.05
C THR A 420 22.29 -12.77 19.46
N LEU A 421 21.22 -13.03 20.18
CA LEU A 421 21.03 -12.62 21.57
C LEU A 421 20.31 -13.74 22.33
N GLN A 422 20.43 -13.75 23.65
CA GLN A 422 19.72 -14.69 24.50
C GLN A 422 18.60 -13.97 25.27
N LEU A 423 17.39 -14.52 25.24
CA LEU A 423 16.35 -14.15 26.19
C LEU A 423 16.42 -15.08 27.38
N LYS A 424 16.46 -14.51 28.59
CA LYS A 424 16.47 -15.26 29.85
C LYS A 424 15.28 -14.85 30.69
N ALA A 425 14.66 -15.79 31.37
CA ALA A 425 13.68 -15.44 32.39
C ALA A 425 14.36 -14.56 33.45
N ALA A 426 13.62 -13.62 34.01
CA ALA A 426 14.03 -12.95 35.24
C ALA A 426 14.41 -14.03 36.26
N GLY A 427 15.65 -13.95 36.75
CA GLY A 427 16.42 -15.09 37.26
C GLY A 427 15.63 -16.04 38.16
N ASP A 428 15.66 -17.32 37.76
CA ASP A 428 15.17 -18.50 38.48
C ASP A 428 16.06 -18.87 39.70
N ALA A 429 16.59 -17.86 40.40
CA ALA A 429 17.17 -18.12 41.71
C ALA A 429 16.01 -18.43 42.64
N SER A 430 15.83 -19.73 42.96
CA SER A 430 14.81 -20.18 43.91
C SER A 430 14.79 -19.23 45.11
N TYR A 431 13.71 -18.48 45.26
CA TYR A 431 13.53 -17.54 46.36
C TYR A 431 12.55 -18.14 47.36
N ASP A 432 12.81 -17.90 48.64
CA ASP A 432 11.95 -18.39 49.72
C ASP A 432 10.71 -17.49 49.86
N PHE A 433 10.84 -16.18 49.58
CA PHE A 433 9.78 -15.17 49.74
C PHE A 433 9.87 -14.06 48.68
N VAL A 434 8.78 -13.33 48.47
CA VAL A 434 8.80 -12.04 47.76
C VAL A 434 8.99 -10.93 48.80
N PHE A 435 9.95 -10.03 48.61
CA PHE A 435 10.16 -8.92 49.54
C PHE A 435 9.03 -7.88 49.43
N PRO A 436 8.48 -7.31 50.52
CA PRO A 436 8.81 -7.48 51.95
C PRO A 436 7.87 -8.45 52.69
N GLU A 437 7.30 -9.44 52.02
CA GLU A 437 6.35 -10.34 52.66
C GLU A 437 7.04 -11.25 53.68
N SER A 438 6.39 -11.50 54.81
CA SER A 438 6.88 -12.42 55.84
C SER A 438 8.28 -12.08 56.41
N LEU A 439 8.61 -10.78 56.58
CA LEU A 439 9.89 -10.31 57.15
C LEU A 439 10.33 -11.06 58.41
N SER A 440 9.41 -11.40 59.30
CA SER A 440 9.71 -12.14 60.54
C SER A 440 10.31 -13.53 60.31
N ASN A 441 10.18 -14.08 59.11
CA ASN A 441 10.70 -15.39 58.74
C ASN A 441 12.10 -15.33 58.09
N TYR A 442 12.63 -14.12 57.84
CA TYR A 442 13.92 -14.00 57.19
C TYR A 442 15.04 -14.32 58.18
N LYS A 443 15.94 -15.20 57.73
CA LYS A 443 17.12 -15.63 58.47
C LYS A 443 18.32 -15.58 57.53
N ALA A 444 19.53 -15.73 58.09
CA ALA A 444 20.74 -15.89 57.28
C ALA A 444 20.53 -16.97 56.21
N GLY A 445 20.84 -16.64 54.96
CA GLY A 445 20.64 -17.50 53.79
C GLY A 445 19.25 -17.45 53.15
N THR A 446 18.27 -16.73 53.73
CA THR A 446 16.95 -16.53 53.10
C THR A 446 17.09 -15.76 51.80
N LYS A 447 16.52 -16.28 50.72
CA LYS A 447 16.49 -15.64 49.40
C LYS A 447 15.16 -14.94 49.17
N VAL A 448 15.19 -13.70 48.72
CA VAL A 448 13.98 -12.91 48.44
C VAL A 448 14.00 -12.34 47.03
N LEU A 449 12.87 -12.43 46.32
CA LEU A 449 12.66 -11.72 45.05
C LEU A 449 12.31 -10.26 45.35
N GLN A 450 13.04 -9.32 44.74
CA GLN A 450 12.76 -7.89 44.82
C GLN A 450 11.86 -7.47 43.64
N PRO A 451 10.55 -7.21 43.86
CA PRO A 451 9.62 -6.88 42.78
C PRO A 451 9.96 -5.58 42.03
N LYS A 452 10.69 -4.65 42.66
CA LYS A 452 11.05 -3.37 42.00
C LYS A 452 12.10 -3.52 40.90
N ASN A 453 12.92 -4.57 40.93
CA ASN A 453 14.00 -4.77 39.95
C ASN A 453 14.08 -6.20 39.39
N GLY A 454 13.21 -7.11 39.87
CA GLY A 454 13.12 -8.49 39.39
C GLY A 454 14.31 -9.38 39.79
N LYS A 455 15.16 -8.95 40.72
CA LYS A 455 16.37 -9.69 41.12
C LYS A 455 16.18 -10.41 42.46
N VAL A 456 16.98 -11.44 42.70
CA VAL A 456 16.97 -12.22 43.95
C VAL A 456 18.14 -11.83 44.83
N TYR A 457 17.86 -11.68 46.12
CA TYR A 457 18.81 -11.24 47.13
C TYR A 457 18.83 -12.23 48.29
N GLU A 458 20.02 -12.64 48.73
CA GLU A 458 20.19 -13.56 49.86
C GLU A 458 20.62 -12.79 51.11
N CYS A 459 19.92 -13.03 52.22
CA CYS A 459 20.20 -12.42 53.51
C CYS A 459 21.57 -12.88 54.03
N GLN A 460 22.44 -11.93 54.36
CA GLN A 460 23.80 -12.19 54.82
C GLN A 460 23.83 -12.90 56.18
N PRO A 461 24.92 -13.66 56.48
CA PRO A 461 25.10 -14.31 57.77
C PRO A 461 25.25 -13.33 58.95
N PHE A 462 25.15 -13.84 60.18
CA PHE A 462 25.42 -13.05 61.38
C PHE A 462 26.81 -12.39 61.30
N PRO A 463 26.98 -11.10 61.69
CA PRO A 463 26.01 -10.26 62.40
C PRO A 463 25.02 -9.47 61.51
N ALA A 464 25.14 -9.55 60.18
CA ALA A 464 24.35 -8.74 59.23
C ALA A 464 22.88 -9.22 59.08
N SER A 465 22.59 -10.48 59.40
CA SER A 465 21.25 -11.07 59.25
C SER A 465 20.13 -10.31 59.97
N GLY A 466 20.44 -9.58 61.04
CA GLY A 466 19.48 -8.75 61.78
C GLY A 466 18.95 -7.54 60.99
N TYR A 467 19.62 -7.14 59.90
CA TYR A 467 19.17 -6.05 59.04
C TYR A 467 18.14 -6.51 57.99
N CYS A 468 18.14 -7.80 57.61
CA CYS A 468 17.24 -8.33 56.59
C CYS A 468 15.75 -8.20 56.98
N VAL A 469 15.46 -8.17 58.29
CA VAL A 469 14.10 -8.03 58.84
C VAL A 469 13.69 -6.56 59.08
N GLN A 470 14.61 -5.60 58.89
CA GLN A 470 14.40 -4.19 59.19
C GLN A 470 13.88 -3.45 57.96
N TYR A 471 12.56 -3.47 57.78
CA TYR A 471 11.89 -2.72 56.72
C TYR A 471 10.54 -2.17 57.15
N SER A 472 10.25 -0.94 56.72
CA SER A 472 8.90 -0.40 56.63
C SER A 472 8.82 0.53 55.42
N ALA A 473 7.61 0.85 54.95
CA ALA A 473 7.42 1.78 53.84
C ALA A 473 8.03 3.19 54.10
N ALA A 474 8.20 3.58 55.37
CA ALA A 474 8.82 4.84 55.76
C ALA A 474 10.33 4.74 56.07
N ALA A 475 10.89 3.52 56.13
CA ALA A 475 12.29 3.25 56.48
C ALA A 475 12.79 2.00 55.73
N GLY A 476 13.28 2.23 54.50
CA GLY A 476 13.74 1.21 53.56
C GLY A 476 15.25 1.18 53.33
N GLN A 477 16.06 1.68 54.26
CA GLN A 477 17.52 1.78 54.09
C GLN A 477 18.22 0.43 53.80
N PHE A 478 17.64 -0.68 54.27
CA PHE A 478 18.12 -2.05 54.01
C PHE A 478 17.29 -2.79 52.95
N GLU A 479 16.43 -2.09 52.20
CA GLU A 479 15.62 -2.72 51.15
C GLU A 479 16.52 -3.34 50.05
N PRO A 480 16.38 -4.64 49.72
CA PRO A 480 17.28 -5.33 48.80
C PRO A 480 17.35 -4.64 47.43
N GLY A 481 18.56 -4.34 46.95
CA GLY A 481 18.82 -3.73 45.65
C GLY A 481 18.43 -2.27 45.48
N THR A 482 17.83 -1.62 46.48
CA THR A 482 17.28 -0.25 46.35
C THR A 482 17.60 0.66 47.54
N GLY A 483 17.69 0.13 48.76
CA GLY A 483 17.99 0.90 49.97
C GLY A 483 19.44 1.40 50.00
N SER A 484 19.70 2.58 50.58
CA SER A 484 21.05 3.18 50.60
C SER A 484 22.13 2.31 51.27
N HIS A 485 21.73 1.33 52.08
CA HIS A 485 22.61 0.39 52.78
C HIS A 485 22.21 -1.07 52.52
N TRP A 486 21.53 -1.37 51.41
CA TRP A 486 21.04 -2.72 51.09
C TRP A 486 22.16 -3.77 51.12
N ASN A 487 23.35 -3.40 50.66
CA ASN A 487 24.54 -4.24 50.59
C ASN A 487 25.11 -4.63 51.98
N MET A 488 24.64 -4.01 53.05
CA MET A 488 24.96 -4.42 54.43
C MET A 488 24.11 -5.60 54.90
N ALA A 489 22.96 -5.85 54.26
CA ALA A 489 22.00 -6.88 54.64
C ALA A 489 21.93 -8.02 53.62
N TRP A 490 22.19 -7.72 52.34
CA TRP A 490 21.90 -8.64 51.24
C TRP A 490 23.08 -8.82 50.29
N THR A 491 23.11 -9.98 49.63
CA THR A 491 23.98 -10.30 48.49
C THR A 491 23.09 -10.62 47.29
N GLU A 492 23.27 -9.91 46.17
CA GLU A 492 22.56 -10.22 44.90
C GLU A 492 22.99 -11.61 44.40
N LYS A 493 22.04 -12.41 43.90
CA LYS A 493 22.25 -13.79 43.45
C LYS A 493 22.07 -13.99 41.96
#